data_AF-A0A6N7SB41-F1
#
_entry.id   AF-A0A6N7SB41-F1
#
_cell.length_a   1.000
_cell.length_b   1.000
_cell.length_c   1.000
_cell.angle_alpha   90.00
_cell.angle_beta   90.00
_cell.angle_gamma   90.00
#
_symmetry.space_group_name_H-M   'P 1'
#
loop_
_entity.id
_entity.type
_entity.pdbx_description
1 polymer ?
#
loop_
_entity_poly.entity_id
_entity_poly.type
_entity_poly.pdbx_seq_one_letter_code
_entity_poly.pdbx_strand_id
1 'polypeptide(L)'
;MKATGIVRRLDDLGRLVIPKEIRKIYKLKEGDSIEFFVNEDSEIVLKKFSVLSDETEAITRMCQTLQEVTEHPVLFVEDDQILCVGQTKLDDWRSQSLSVEFQECVKAYHVRPFDQVRLFAAKPDTMKGTIFPVAVYGDWLGAFVVLEEDSPLQPQHLDIAQAFSRLLIRNHEH
;
A
#
# COMPACT_ATOMS: atom_id res chain seq x y z
N MET A 1 5.27 -10.99 23.78
CA MET A 1 5.01 -11.93 22.66
C MET A 1 3.87 -12.86 23.01
N LYS A 2 3.08 -13.32 22.04
CA LYS A 2 2.02 -14.32 22.25
C LYS A 2 2.46 -15.63 21.61
N ALA A 3 2.66 -16.67 22.41
CA ALA A 3 3.09 -17.97 21.90
C ALA A 3 1.95 -18.58 21.05
N THR A 4 2.22 -18.87 19.78
CA THR A 4 1.27 -19.58 18.90
C THR A 4 1.26 -21.09 19.15
N GLY A 5 2.28 -21.62 19.83
CA GLY A 5 2.46 -23.05 20.09
C GLY A 5 2.80 -23.88 18.85
N ILE A 6 3.03 -23.24 17.70
CA ILE A 6 3.28 -23.93 16.44
C ILE A 6 4.79 -24.22 16.31
N VAL A 7 5.15 -25.50 16.27
CA VAL A 7 6.53 -25.95 16.04
C VAL A 7 6.67 -26.49 14.62
N ARG A 8 7.75 -26.11 13.95
CA ARG A 8 8.12 -26.58 12.61
C ARG A 8 9.60 -26.88 12.57
N ARG A 9 9.96 -27.93 11.84
CA ARG A 9 11.36 -28.31 11.60
C ARG A 9 11.87 -27.57 10.38
N LEU A 10 13.16 -27.26 10.40
CA LEU A 10 13.91 -26.85 9.22
C LEU A 10 14.11 -28.07 8.32
N ASP A 11 14.21 -27.84 7.03
CA ASP A 11 14.72 -28.85 6.10
C ASP A 11 16.25 -28.80 6.02
N ASP A 12 16.82 -29.68 5.19
CA ASP A 12 18.27 -29.85 5.03
C ASP A 12 18.97 -28.61 4.43
N LEU A 13 18.22 -27.67 3.88
CA LEU A 13 18.73 -26.41 3.31
C LEU A 13 18.48 -25.21 4.23
N GLY A 14 17.93 -25.43 5.43
CA GLY A 14 17.60 -24.36 6.37
C GLY A 14 16.32 -23.60 6.02
N ARG A 15 15.44 -24.15 5.18
CA ARG A 15 14.14 -23.54 4.87
C ARG A 15 13.13 -23.92 5.95
N LEU A 16 12.28 -22.95 6.30
CA LEU A 16 11.16 -23.11 7.21
C LEU A 16 9.86 -22.94 6.45
N VAL A 17 8.87 -23.79 6.73
CA VAL A 17 7.51 -23.61 6.21
C VAL A 17 6.71 -22.70 7.13
N ILE A 18 6.26 -21.55 6.61
CA ILE A 18 5.28 -20.70 7.30
C ILE A 18 3.89 -21.38 7.24
N PRO A 19 3.27 -21.70 8.40
CA PRO A 19 1.95 -22.31 8.44
C PRO A 19 0.89 -21.49 7.68
N LYS A 20 -0.12 -22.17 7.11
CA LYS A 20 -1.16 -21.50 6.30
C LYS A 20 -1.94 -20.47 7.11
N GLU A 21 -2.13 -20.73 8.40
CA GLU A 21 -2.84 -19.87 9.35
C GLU A 21 -2.09 -18.55 9.53
N ILE A 22 -0.78 -18.61 9.75
CA ILE A 22 0.08 -17.42 9.88
C ILE A 22 0.09 -16.65 8.56
N ARG A 23 0.25 -17.34 7.43
CA ARG A 23 0.16 -16.70 6.11
C ARG A 23 -1.16 -15.95 5.91
N LYS A 24 -2.30 -16.55 6.29
CA LYS A 24 -3.61 -15.92 6.18
C LYS A 24 -3.74 -14.69 7.07
N ILE A 25 -3.28 -14.75 8.31
CA ILE A 25 -3.35 -13.64 9.28
C ILE A 25 -2.51 -12.46 8.81
N TYR A 26 -1.27 -12.72 8.37
CA TYR A 26 -0.35 -11.68 7.92
C TYR A 26 -0.44 -11.38 6.42
N LYS A 27 -1.46 -11.93 5.74
CA LYS A 27 -1.73 -11.75 4.29
C LYS A 27 -0.50 -12.05 3.41
N LEU A 28 0.34 -13.01 3.82
CA LEU A 28 1.52 -13.43 3.08
C LEU A 28 1.13 -14.31 1.90
N LYS A 29 1.43 -13.86 0.69
CA LYS A 29 1.16 -14.55 -0.58
C LYS A 29 2.43 -15.22 -1.10
N GLU A 30 2.25 -16.11 -2.07
CA GLU A 30 3.41 -16.67 -2.79
C GLU A 30 4.12 -15.56 -3.55
N GLY A 31 5.45 -15.52 -3.46
CA GLY A 31 6.28 -14.46 -4.04
C GLY A 31 6.49 -13.24 -3.13
N ASP A 32 5.76 -13.11 -2.01
CA ASP A 32 6.00 -12.02 -1.06
C ASP A 32 7.41 -12.11 -0.47
N SER A 33 8.10 -10.97 -0.44
CA SER A 33 9.40 -10.85 0.20
C SER A 33 9.25 -10.74 1.73
N ILE A 34 10.12 -11.44 2.46
CA ILE A 34 10.13 -11.47 3.94
C ILE A 34 11.51 -11.03 4.42
N GLU A 35 11.53 -10.07 5.33
CA GLU A 35 12.73 -9.57 5.96
C GLU A 35 12.98 -10.27 7.29
N PHE A 36 14.24 -10.63 7.53
CA PHE A 36 14.69 -11.33 8.73
C PHE A 36 15.41 -10.34 9.64
N PHE A 37 14.94 -10.23 10.87
CA PHE A 37 15.59 -9.50 11.94
C PHE A 37 16.01 -10.45 13.04
N VAL A 38 17.11 -10.12 13.71
CA VAL A 38 17.56 -10.80 14.94
C VAL A 38 17.59 -9.75 16.03
N ASN A 39 16.87 -9.98 17.13
CA ASN A 39 16.88 -9.08 18.28
C ASN A 39 18.01 -9.44 19.27
N GLU A 40 18.17 -8.64 20.31
CA GLU A 40 19.20 -8.84 21.35
C GLU A 40 19.07 -10.21 22.06
N ASP A 41 17.85 -10.74 22.14
CA ASP A 41 17.54 -12.05 22.72
C ASP A 41 17.80 -13.24 21.77
N SER A 42 18.45 -12.99 20.62
CA SER A 42 18.70 -14.00 19.56
C SER A 42 17.43 -14.63 18.98
N GLU A 43 16.30 -13.95 19.06
CA GLU A 43 15.05 -14.35 18.44
C GLU A 43 15.00 -13.87 16.99
N ILE A 44 14.50 -14.72 16.11
CA ILE A 44 14.26 -14.36 14.71
C ILE A 44 12.87 -13.74 14.59
N VAL A 45 12.83 -12.49 14.12
CA VAL A 45 11.60 -11.76 13.84
C VAL A 45 11.43 -11.67 12.32
N LEU A 46 10.29 -12.14 11.83
CA LEU A 46 9.92 -12.05 10.42
C LEU A 46 8.95 -10.88 10.21
N LYS A 47 9.25 -10.02 9.24
CA LYS A 47 8.34 -8.97 8.78
C LYS A 47 8.11 -9.10 7.28
N LYS A 48 6.90 -8.75 6.82
CA LYS A 48 6.69 -8.57 5.38
C LYS A 48 7.61 -7.43 4.93
N PHE A 49 8.43 -7.68 3.92
CA PHE A 49 9.30 -6.68 3.34
C PHE A 49 8.45 -5.73 2.49
N SER A 50 8.66 -4.43 2.69
CA SER A 50 8.09 -3.36 1.87
C SER A 50 9.27 -2.52 1.41
N VAL A 51 9.40 -2.34 0.10
CA VAL A 51 10.42 -1.48 -0.50
C VAL A 51 10.24 -0.02 -0.07
N LEU A 52 8.99 0.35 0.23
CA LEU A 52 8.60 1.72 0.57
C LEU A 52 8.61 1.99 2.08
N SER A 53 8.99 1.01 2.92
CA SER A 53 8.90 1.13 4.37
C SER A 53 9.67 2.34 4.90
N ASP A 54 10.88 2.55 4.39
CA ASP A 54 11.78 3.63 4.81
C ASP A 54 11.33 4.99 4.25
N GLU A 55 10.54 4.99 3.17
CA GLU A 55 10.01 6.19 2.53
C GLU A 55 8.64 6.61 3.10
N THR A 56 8.07 5.86 4.05
CA THR A 56 6.70 6.10 4.57
C THR A 56 6.47 7.56 4.99
N GLU A 57 7.45 8.18 5.66
CA GLU A 57 7.35 9.58 6.09
C GLU A 57 7.38 10.56 4.90
N ALA A 58 8.21 10.27 3.89
CA ALA A 58 8.27 11.04 2.66
C ALA A 58 6.97 10.90 1.84
N ILE A 59 6.46 9.69 1.66
CA ILE A 59 5.19 9.42 0.99
C ILE A 59 4.03 10.10 1.72
N THR A 60 4.05 10.12 3.05
CA THR A 60 3.04 10.83 3.85
C THR A 60 3.07 12.34 3.59
N ARG A 61 4.25 12.96 3.57
CA ARG A 61 4.40 14.38 3.16
C ARG A 61 3.92 14.61 1.73
N MET A 62 4.22 13.69 0.83
CA MET A 62 3.77 13.75 -0.56
C MET A 62 2.24 13.76 -0.66
N CYS A 63 1.56 12.88 0.07
CA CYS A 63 0.09 12.87 0.15
C CYS A 63 -0.47 14.18 0.72
N GLN A 64 0.14 14.74 1.77
CA GLN A 64 -0.24 16.03 2.36
C GLN A 64 -0.15 17.16 1.33
N THR A 65 1.00 17.28 0.65
CA THR A 65 1.22 18.32 -0.37
C THR A 65 0.26 18.16 -1.56
N LEU A 66 0.06 16.92 -2.06
CA LEU A 66 -0.89 16.68 -3.13
C LEU A 66 -2.31 17.06 -2.73
N GLN A 67 -2.73 16.74 -1.50
CA GLN A 67 -4.05 17.13 -1.02
C GLN A 67 -4.21 18.65 -0.91
N GLU A 68 -3.20 19.37 -0.42
CA GLU A 68 -3.22 20.84 -0.35
C GLU A 68 -3.33 21.48 -1.73
N VAL A 69 -2.60 20.96 -2.72
CA VAL A 69 -2.56 21.50 -4.08
C VAL A 69 -3.82 21.14 -4.86
N THR A 70 -4.31 19.91 -4.71
CA THR A 70 -5.46 19.42 -5.49
C THR A 70 -6.79 19.76 -4.86
N GLU A 71 -6.81 20.12 -3.57
CA GLU A 71 -8.03 20.29 -2.75
C GLU A 71 -8.89 19.02 -2.68
N HIS A 72 -8.30 17.86 -2.97
CA HIS A 72 -8.96 16.55 -2.95
C HIS A 72 -8.33 15.62 -1.91
N PRO A 73 -9.08 14.69 -1.30
CA PRO A 73 -8.50 13.67 -0.45
C PRO A 73 -7.47 12.83 -1.22
N VAL A 74 -6.26 12.71 -0.65
CA VAL A 74 -5.18 11.90 -1.24
C VAL A 74 -4.79 10.79 -0.27
N LEU A 75 -4.60 9.60 -0.82
CA LEU A 75 -4.14 8.42 -0.09
C LEU A 75 -3.07 7.68 -0.89
N PHE A 76 -2.18 6.99 -0.17
CA PHE A 76 -1.26 6.05 -0.78
C PHE A 76 -1.66 4.63 -0.40
N VAL A 77 -1.78 3.75 -1.39
CA VAL A 77 -2.06 2.33 -1.20
C VAL A 77 -0.80 1.53 -1.44
N GLU A 78 -0.51 0.63 -0.52
CA GLU A 78 0.50 -0.41 -0.67
C GLU A 78 -0.16 -1.76 -0.38
N ASP A 79 0.15 -2.77 -1.18
CA ASP A 79 -0.55 -4.06 -1.19
C ASP A 79 -2.08 -3.95 -1.24
N ASP A 80 -2.74 -4.33 -0.15
CA ASP A 80 -4.19 -4.37 0.04
C ASP A 80 -4.60 -3.44 1.20
N GLN A 81 -3.77 -2.43 1.53
CA GLN A 81 -3.94 -1.52 2.66
C GLN A 81 -3.59 -0.07 2.30
N ILE A 82 -4.21 0.87 3.05
CA ILE A 82 -3.83 2.27 2.98
C ILE A 82 -2.57 2.47 3.83
N LEU A 83 -1.48 2.91 3.19
CA LEU A 83 -0.22 3.20 3.85
C LEU A 83 -0.29 4.57 4.56
N CYS A 84 -0.77 5.60 3.87
CA CYS A 84 -0.94 6.95 4.43
C CYS A 84 -2.08 7.73 3.74
N VAL A 85 -2.53 8.81 4.39
CA VAL A 85 -3.50 9.77 3.85
C VAL A 85 -3.02 11.21 4.09
N GLY A 86 -3.47 12.14 3.25
CA GLY A 86 -3.04 13.55 3.31
C GLY A 86 -3.58 14.35 4.51
N GLN A 87 -4.72 13.99 5.12
CA GLN A 87 -5.23 14.66 6.34
C GLN A 87 -5.81 13.69 7.39
N THR A 88 -6.08 14.23 8.59
CA THR A 88 -6.29 13.63 9.92
C THR A 88 -7.35 12.52 10.09
N LYS A 89 -7.92 11.94 9.03
CA LYS A 89 -8.77 10.73 9.11
C LYS A 89 -7.98 9.41 9.02
N LEU A 90 -6.64 9.49 9.20
CA LEU A 90 -5.69 8.38 9.02
C LEU A 90 -6.05 7.13 9.83
N ASP A 91 -6.38 7.28 11.10
CA ASP A 91 -6.65 6.13 11.98
C ASP A 91 -7.95 5.40 11.61
N ASP A 92 -8.98 6.15 11.20
CA ASP A 92 -10.27 5.60 10.78
C ASP A 92 -10.18 4.84 9.46
N TRP A 93 -9.28 5.25 8.56
CA TRP A 93 -9.18 4.67 7.22
C TRP A 93 -8.17 3.51 7.17
N ARG A 94 -7.05 3.59 7.90
CA ARG A 94 -6.06 2.49 7.97
C ARG A 94 -6.61 1.23 8.62
N SER A 95 -7.56 1.38 9.55
CA SER A 95 -8.20 0.23 10.22
C SER A 95 -9.23 -0.49 9.35
N GLN A 96 -9.65 0.11 8.23
CA GLN A 96 -10.66 -0.47 7.34
C GLN A 96 -10.02 -1.32 6.25
N SER A 97 -10.64 -2.47 5.98
CA SER A 97 -10.26 -3.30 4.85
C SER A 97 -10.78 -2.68 3.55
N LEU A 98 -9.89 -2.52 2.57
CA LEU A 98 -10.27 -2.15 1.21
C LEU A 98 -11.23 -3.20 0.62
N SER A 99 -12.13 -2.75 -0.24
CA SER A 99 -13.01 -3.65 -0.99
C SER A 99 -12.21 -4.48 -2.00
N VAL A 100 -12.74 -5.64 -2.42
CA VAL A 100 -12.11 -6.49 -3.44
C VAL A 100 -12.02 -5.75 -4.79
N GLU A 101 -13.10 -5.08 -5.18
CA GLU A 101 -13.18 -4.28 -6.40
C GLU A 101 -12.11 -3.17 -6.45
N PHE A 102 -11.85 -2.50 -5.32
CA PHE A 102 -10.82 -1.46 -5.26
C PHE A 102 -9.41 -2.05 -5.24
N GLN A 103 -9.18 -3.16 -4.52
CA GLN A 103 -7.89 -3.88 -4.52
C GLN A 103 -7.48 -4.33 -5.93
N GLU A 104 -8.43 -4.75 -6.75
CA GLU A 104 -8.18 -5.09 -8.16
C GLU A 104 -7.94 -3.85 -9.01
N CYS A 105 -8.73 -2.78 -8.79
CA CYS A 105 -8.63 -1.57 -9.59
C CYS A 105 -7.33 -0.77 -9.34
N VAL A 106 -6.87 -0.70 -8.07
CA VAL A 106 -5.71 0.11 -7.67
C VAL A 106 -4.37 -0.46 -8.18
N LYS A 107 -4.34 -1.76 -8.49
CA LYS A 107 -3.18 -2.46 -9.08
C LYS A 107 -3.06 -2.18 -10.58
N ALA A 108 -2.94 -0.90 -10.93
CA ALA A 108 -2.74 -0.40 -12.28
C ALA A 108 -1.25 -0.17 -12.56
N TYR A 109 -0.84 -0.20 -13.84
CA TYR A 109 0.53 0.14 -14.29
C TYR A 109 0.60 1.48 -15.02
N HIS A 110 -0.56 2.09 -15.29
CA HIS A 110 -0.69 3.41 -15.90
C HIS A 110 -1.70 4.24 -15.10
N VAL A 111 -1.60 5.56 -15.23
CA VAL A 111 -2.56 6.48 -14.63
C VAL A 111 -3.96 6.10 -15.11
N ARG A 112 -4.89 5.92 -14.18
CA ARG A 112 -6.22 5.36 -14.47
C ARG A 112 -7.29 6.03 -13.63
N PRO A 113 -8.35 6.61 -14.23
CA PRO A 113 -9.53 7.01 -13.50
C PRO A 113 -10.38 5.78 -13.10
N PHE A 114 -11.11 5.91 -12.01
CA PHE A 114 -12.15 4.98 -11.58
C PHE A 114 -13.40 5.75 -11.15
N ASP A 115 -14.56 5.13 -11.31
CA ASP A 115 -15.85 5.72 -10.97
C ASP A 115 -16.76 4.64 -10.38
N GLN A 116 -17.60 5.04 -9.42
CA GLN A 116 -18.54 4.18 -8.70
C GLN A 116 -17.91 2.90 -8.09
N VAL A 117 -16.72 3.02 -7.48
CA VAL A 117 -16.03 1.90 -6.81
C VAL A 117 -16.07 2.09 -5.29
N ARG A 118 -16.52 1.10 -4.53
CA ARG A 118 -16.46 1.16 -3.07
C ARG A 118 -15.03 1.11 -2.62
N LEU A 119 -14.61 2.08 -1.81
CA LEU A 119 -13.25 2.09 -1.28
C LEU A 119 -13.08 1.02 -0.18
N PHE A 120 -14.07 0.89 0.71
CA PHE A 120 -13.99 0.03 1.90
C PHE A 120 -15.02 -1.11 1.84
N ALA A 121 -14.62 -2.32 2.25
CA ALA A 121 -15.49 -3.50 2.23
C ALA A 121 -16.71 -3.36 3.15
N ALA A 122 -16.56 -2.64 4.27
CA ALA A 122 -17.62 -2.46 5.28
C ALA A 122 -18.57 -1.30 4.97
N LYS A 123 -18.28 -0.47 3.95
CA LYS A 123 -19.08 0.70 3.62
C LYS A 123 -19.76 0.51 2.25
N PRO A 124 -21.04 0.89 2.11
CA PRO A 124 -21.75 0.78 0.85
C PRO A 124 -21.39 1.91 -0.14
N ASP A 125 -20.83 3.01 0.37
CA ASP A 125 -20.56 4.21 -0.42
C ASP A 125 -19.50 3.94 -1.49
N THR A 126 -19.81 4.39 -2.71
CA THR A 126 -18.91 4.34 -3.86
C THR A 126 -18.20 5.66 -4.04
N MET A 127 -16.95 5.58 -4.47
CA MET A 127 -16.08 6.73 -4.74
C MET A 127 -15.70 6.77 -6.21
N LYS A 128 -15.25 7.94 -6.64
CA LYS A 128 -14.58 8.15 -7.92
C LYS A 128 -13.26 8.87 -7.69
N GLY A 129 -12.34 8.76 -8.64
CA GLY A 129 -11.03 9.38 -8.52
C GLY A 129 -10.04 8.89 -9.56
N THR A 130 -8.78 9.22 -9.35
CA THR A 130 -7.69 8.86 -10.25
C THR A 130 -6.55 8.18 -9.49
N ILE A 131 -6.09 7.05 -10.04
CA ILE A 131 -4.99 6.23 -9.55
C ILE A 131 -3.71 6.61 -10.30
N PHE A 132 -2.64 6.90 -9.56
CA PHE A 132 -1.30 7.21 -10.05
C PHE A 132 -0.34 6.14 -9.52
N PRO A 133 -0.11 5.07 -10.30
CA PRO A 133 0.64 3.92 -9.82
C PRO A 133 2.13 4.22 -9.67
N VAL A 134 2.77 3.48 -8.77
CA VAL A 134 4.21 3.43 -8.56
C VAL A 134 4.61 2.00 -8.82
N ALA A 135 5.18 1.76 -10.00
CA ALA A 135 5.62 0.45 -10.43
C ALA A 135 7.00 0.55 -11.08
N VAL A 136 7.90 -0.38 -10.74
CA VAL A 136 9.29 -0.40 -11.17
C VAL A 136 9.60 -1.78 -11.75
N TYR A 137 10.20 -1.83 -12.95
CA TYR A 137 10.54 -3.08 -13.66
C TYR A 137 9.40 -4.12 -13.79
N GLY A 138 8.14 -3.68 -13.72
CA GLY A 138 6.96 -4.57 -13.78
C GLY A 138 6.42 -4.98 -12.41
N ASP A 139 7.10 -4.63 -11.31
CA ASP A 139 6.63 -4.82 -9.96
C ASP A 139 5.82 -3.61 -9.50
N TRP A 140 4.58 -3.84 -9.09
CA TRP A 140 3.72 -2.80 -8.51
C TRP A 140 4.09 -2.59 -7.04
N LEU A 141 4.59 -1.40 -6.72
CA LEU A 141 5.02 -1.03 -5.36
C LEU A 141 3.90 -0.34 -4.58
N GLY A 142 3.01 0.36 -5.27
CA GLY A 142 1.93 1.10 -4.64
C GLY A 142 1.22 2.04 -5.61
N ALA A 143 0.35 2.89 -5.09
CA ALA A 143 -0.25 3.97 -5.87
C ALA A 143 -0.66 5.15 -5.00
N PHE A 144 -0.43 6.36 -5.51
CA PHE A 144 -1.19 7.52 -5.05
C PHE A 144 -2.60 7.43 -5.63
N VAL A 145 -3.60 7.80 -4.84
CA VAL A 145 -5.01 7.86 -5.25
C VAL A 145 -5.57 9.20 -4.81
N VAL A 146 -6.12 9.93 -5.76
CA VAL A 146 -6.80 11.20 -5.51
C VAL A 146 -8.30 10.99 -5.68
N LEU A 147 -9.08 11.24 -4.62
CA LEU A 147 -10.52 11.05 -4.62
C LEU A 147 -11.23 12.32 -5.11
N GLU A 148 -12.08 12.16 -6.11
CA GLU A 148 -12.80 13.27 -6.75
C GLU A 148 -14.22 13.36 -6.19
N GLU A 149 -14.39 13.76 -4.92
CA GLU A 149 -15.72 13.76 -4.27
C GLU A 149 -16.69 14.77 -4.91
N ASP A 150 -16.30 16.05 -4.95
CA ASP A 150 -17.20 17.14 -5.37
C ASP A 150 -16.96 17.64 -6.81
N SER A 151 -15.73 17.53 -7.29
CA SER A 151 -15.28 18.08 -8.57
C SER A 151 -14.26 17.15 -9.25
N PRO A 152 -14.16 17.18 -10.59
CA PRO A 152 -13.14 16.43 -11.31
C PRO A 152 -11.76 17.06 -11.13
N LEU A 153 -10.71 16.22 -11.19
CA LEU A 153 -9.35 16.71 -11.14
C LEU A 153 -9.03 17.60 -12.35
N GLN A 154 -8.48 18.78 -12.10
CA GLN A 154 -8.03 19.67 -13.18
C GLN A 154 -6.82 19.08 -13.91
N PRO A 155 -6.62 19.34 -15.22
CA PRO A 155 -5.50 18.80 -15.97
C PRO A 155 -4.12 19.08 -15.33
N GLN A 156 -3.91 20.28 -14.80
CA GLN A 156 -2.68 20.63 -14.09
C GLN A 156 -2.43 19.80 -12.83
N HIS A 157 -3.48 19.33 -12.14
CA HIS A 157 -3.38 18.49 -10.96
C HIS A 157 -2.98 17.06 -11.32
N LEU A 158 -3.40 16.57 -12.50
CA LEU A 158 -2.97 15.27 -13.02
C LEU A 158 -1.46 15.25 -13.24
N ASP A 159 -0.91 16.29 -13.87
CA ASP A 159 0.53 16.39 -14.14
C ASP A 159 1.35 16.43 -12.83
N ILE A 160 0.87 17.15 -11.82
CA ILE A 160 1.52 17.23 -10.50
C ILE A 160 1.50 15.86 -9.81
N ALA A 161 0.34 15.20 -9.71
CA ALA A 161 0.24 13.88 -9.08
C ALA A 161 1.08 12.83 -9.83
N GLN A 162 1.13 12.90 -11.16
CA GLN A 162 2.00 12.05 -11.97
C GLN A 162 3.49 12.32 -11.71
N ALA A 163 3.89 13.59 -11.52
CA ALA A 163 5.28 13.92 -11.19
C ALA A 163 5.72 13.30 -9.85
N PHE A 164 4.84 13.28 -8.85
CA PHE A 164 5.09 12.65 -7.55
C PHE A 164 5.25 11.13 -7.67
N SER A 165 4.37 10.46 -8.42
CA SER A 165 4.52 9.03 -8.73
C SER A 165 5.85 8.74 -9.44
N ARG A 166 6.22 9.53 -10.46
CA ARG A 166 7.49 9.37 -11.19
C ARG A 166 8.72 9.60 -10.33
N LEU A 167 8.66 10.54 -9.39
CA LEU A 167 9.75 10.76 -8.44
C LEU A 167 9.98 9.52 -7.58
N LEU A 168 8.90 8.93 -7.05
CA LEU A 168 9.00 7.72 -6.23
C LEU A 168 9.48 6.51 -7.05
N ILE A 169 9.03 6.37 -8.31
CA ILE A 169 9.52 5.34 -9.23
C ILE A 169 11.05 5.48 -9.41
N ARG A 170 11.53 6.69 -9.72
CA ARG A 170 12.97 6.95 -9.96
C ARG A 170 13.85 6.66 -8.75
N ASN A 171 13.38 6.92 -7.54
CA ASN A 171 14.12 6.59 -6.32
C ASN A 171 14.38 5.08 -6.17
N HIS A 172 13.59 4.25 -6.85
CA HIS A 172 13.60 2.79 -6.72
C HIS A 172 14.00 2.06 -8.02
N GLU A 173 14.41 2.78 -9.07
CA GLU A 173 14.93 2.20 -10.33
C GLU A 173 16.36 1.64 -10.21
N HIS A 174 16.99 1.71 -9.03
CA HIS A 174 18.39 1.34 -8.79
C HIS A 174 18.60 -0.14 -8.40
#